data_AF-A0A8T8C840-F1
#
_entry.id   AF-A0A8T8C840-F1
#
_cell.length_a   1.000
_cell.length_b   1.000
_cell.length_c   1.000
_cell.angle_alpha   90.00
_cell.angle_beta   90.00
_cell.angle_gamma   90.00
#
_symmetry.space_group_name_H-M   'P 1'
#
loop_
_entity.id
_entity.type
_entity.pdbx_description
1 polymer ?
#
loop_
_entity_poly.entity_id
_entity_poly.type
_entity_poly.pdbx_seq_one_letter_code
_entity_poly.pdbx_strand_id
1 'polypeptide(L)' 'MTHAYGTLAHTADDHGNRLCTTGLALETLANLLGHDGGEHHLSDAQMYGLACAVHALGAAVRQSGFDLTAAVEKESRK' A
#
# COMPACT_ATOMS: atom_id res chain seq x y z
N MET A 1 -30.27 13.35 -4.97
CA MET A 1 -28.93 13.30 -5.59
C MET A 1 -27.89 13.00 -4.51
N THR A 2 -27.95 11.82 -3.88
CA THR A 2 -27.14 11.52 -2.66
C THR A 2 -26.34 10.22 -2.79
N HIS A 3 -26.43 9.51 -3.92
CA HIS A 3 -25.81 8.20 -4.10
C HIS A 3 -24.37 8.22 -4.67
N ALA A 4 -23.94 9.32 -5.30
CA ALA A 4 -22.66 9.34 -6.03
C ALA A 4 -21.45 9.60 -5.11
N TYR A 5 -21.53 10.60 -4.22
CA TYR A 5 -20.48 10.91 -3.23
C TYR A 5 -20.14 9.74 -2.28
N GLY A 6 -21.13 8.91 -1.92
CA GLY A 6 -20.89 7.75 -1.06
C GLY A 6 -20.02 6.67 -1.71
N THR A 7 -20.01 6.57 -3.04
CA THR A 7 -19.26 5.53 -3.76
C THR A 7 -17.79 5.89 -3.89
N LEU A 8 -17.48 7.15 -4.21
CA LEU A 8 -16.11 7.64 -4.31
C LEU A 8 -15.46 7.72 -2.91
N ALA A 9 -16.17 8.24 -1.92
CA ALA A 9 -15.66 8.30 -0.54
C ALA A 9 -15.36 6.90 0.01
N HIS A 10 -16.22 5.90 -0.24
CA HIS A 10 -15.96 4.52 0.16
C HIS A 10 -14.77 3.91 -0.56
N THR A 11 -14.64 4.14 -1.87
CA THR A 11 -13.47 3.69 -2.64
C THR A 11 -12.17 4.33 -2.10
N ALA A 12 -12.22 5.62 -1.76
CA ALA A 12 -11.11 6.35 -1.16
C ALA A 12 -10.72 5.77 0.20
N ASP A 13 -11.69 5.46 1.05
CA ASP A 13 -11.48 4.83 2.36
C ASP A 13 -10.83 3.44 2.23
N ASP A 14 -11.36 2.58 1.36
CA ASP A 14 -10.83 1.24 1.12
C ASP A 14 -9.37 1.26 0.65
N HIS A 15 -9.05 2.12 -0.32
CA HIS A 15 -7.66 2.26 -0.79
C HIS A 15 -6.78 2.96 0.24
N GLY A 16 -7.30 3.92 1.00
CA GLY A 16 -6.60 4.53 2.13
C GLY A 16 -6.17 3.49 3.16
N ASN A 17 -7.08 2.60 3.55
CA ASN A 17 -6.79 1.49 4.46
C ASN A 17 -5.70 0.54 3.92
N ARG A 18 -5.74 0.23 2.62
CA ARG A 18 -4.70 -0.59 1.96
C ARG A 18 -3.34 0.10 1.95
N LEU A 19 -3.31 1.41 1.69
CA LEU A 19 -2.08 2.20 1.69
C LEU A 19 -1.49 2.31 3.10
N CYS A 20 -2.31 2.57 4.12
CA CYS A 20 -1.88 2.55 5.52
C CYS A 20 -1.32 1.19 5.94
N THR A 21 -2.01 0.10 5.57
CA THR A 21 -1.55 -1.27 5.85
C THR A 21 -0.21 -1.56 5.16
N THR A 22 -0.03 -1.07 3.93
CA THR A 22 1.23 -1.18 3.20
C THR A 22 2.34 -0.39 3.90
N GLY A 23 2.04 0.81 4.41
CA GLY A 23 2.97 1.60 5.23
C GLY A 23 3.45 0.85 6.46
N LEU A 24 2.52 0.28 7.24
CA LEU A 24 2.84 -0.54 8.42
C LEU A 24 3.70 -1.76 8.06
N ALA A 25 3.42 -2.40 6.93
CA ALA A 25 4.26 -3.49 6.43
C ALA A 25 5.69 -3.00 6.14
N LEU A 26 5.85 -1.87 5.45
CA LEU A 26 7.16 -1.30 5.15
C LEU A 26 7.93 -0.89 6.42
N GLU A 27 7.26 -0.32 7.42
CA GLU A 27 7.86 -0.01 8.73
C GLU A 27 8.36 -1.28 9.42
N THR A 28 7.57 -2.36 9.39
CA THR A 28 7.96 -3.66 9.94
C THR A 28 9.19 -4.21 9.21
N LEU A 29 9.23 -4.09 7.89
CA LEU A 29 10.38 -4.51 7.08
C LEU A 29 11.62 -3.66 7.37
N ALA A 30 11.46 -2.36 7.62
CA ALA A 30 12.56 -1.48 8.00
C ALA A 30 13.14 -1.88 9.37
N ASN A 31 12.29 -2.24 10.33
CA ASN A 31 12.74 -2.76 11.63
C ASN A 31 13.52 -4.07 11.46
N LEU A 32 13.06 -4.99 10.60
CA LEU A 32 13.83 -6.20 10.27
C LEU A 32 15.19 -5.91 9.61
N LEU A 33 15.35 -4.74 8.99
CA LEU A 33 16.61 -4.26 8.43
C LEU A 33 17.46 -3.47 9.45
N GLY A 34 17.05 -3.42 10.71
CA GLY A 34 17.78 -2.77 11.81
C GLY A 34 17.46 -1.29 12.00
N HIS A 35 16.34 -0.79 11.46
CA HIS A 35 15.91 0.59 11.72
C HIS A 35 15.64 0.85 13.21
N ASP A 36 15.23 -0.16 13.97
CA ASP A 36 15.00 -0.12 15.42
C ASP A 36 16.30 -0.23 16.25
N GLY A 37 17.46 -0.31 15.59
CA GLY A 37 18.76 -0.52 16.22
C GLY A 37 19.09 -1.98 16.53
N GLY A 38 18.24 -2.94 16.11
CA GLY A 38 18.48 -4.38 16.26
C GLY A 38 19.30 -4.98 15.12
N GLU A 39 20.29 -5.82 15.44
CA GLU A 39 21.01 -6.62 14.43
C GLU A 39 20.26 -7.93 14.13
N HIS A 40 19.39 -7.88 13.12
CA HIS A 40 18.72 -9.06 12.61
C HIS A 40 19.60 -9.72 11.53
N HIS A 41 20.33 -10.77 11.88
CA HIS A 41 21.23 -11.48 10.97
C HIS A 41 20.45 -12.29 9.92
N LEU A 42 20.00 -11.62 8.85
CA LEU A 42 19.23 -12.23 7.77
C LEU A 42 20.12 -13.06 6.84
N SER A 43 19.68 -14.27 6.52
CA SER A 43 20.27 -15.09 5.45
C SER A 43 19.93 -14.54 4.06
N ASP A 44 20.69 -14.95 3.05
CA ASP A 44 20.45 -14.56 1.64
C ASP A 44 19.03 -14.89 1.17
N ALA A 45 18.47 -16.03 1.60
CA ALA A 45 17.11 -16.42 1.26
C ALA A 45 16.06 -15.49 1.90
N GLN A 46 16.29 -15.05 3.14
CA GLN A 46 15.42 -14.07 3.81
C GLN A 46 15.54 -12.69 3.16
N MET A 47 16.74 -12.27 2.78
CA MET A 47 16.97 -11.03 2.03
C MET A 47 16.26 -11.05 0.67
N TYR A 48 16.30 -12.18 -0.05
CA TYR A 48 15.55 -12.34 -1.29
C TYR A 48 14.03 -12.27 -1.07
N GLY A 49 13.52 -13.00 -0.07
CA GLY A 49 12.10 -12.94 0.30
C GLY A 49 11.64 -11.54 0.67
N LEU A 50 12.50 -10.79 1.37
CA LEU A 50 12.27 -9.39 1.72
C LEU A 50 12.18 -8.50 0.47
N ALA A 51 13.10 -8.65 -0.48
CA ALA A 51 13.06 -7.92 -1.74
C ALA A 51 11.77 -8.21 -2.53
N CYS A 52 11.33 -9.48 -2.58
CA CYS A 52 10.05 -9.84 -3.18
C CYS A 52 8.86 -9.20 -2.45
N ALA A 53 8.87 -9.16 -1.12
CA ALA A 53 7.83 -8.52 -0.32
C ALA A 53 7.75 -7.00 -0.61
N VAL A 54 8.88 -6.30 -0.61
CA VAL A 54 8.95 -4.87 -0.96
C VAL A 54 8.43 -4.62 -2.38
N HIS A 55 8.80 -5.48 -3.34
CA HIS A 55 8.30 -5.38 -4.71
C HIS A 55 6.77 -5.51 -4.79
N ALA A 56 6.19 -6.49 -4.09
CA ALA A 56 4.74 -6.71 -4.07
C ALA A 56 4.01 -5.54 -3.40
N LEU A 57 4.53 -5.02 -2.30
CA LEU A 57 3.98 -3.84 -1.62
C LEU A 57 4.01 -2.60 -2.53
N GLY A 58 5.12 -2.36 -3.24
CA GLY A 58 5.22 -1.28 -4.22
C GLY A 58 4.22 -1.42 -5.37
N ALA A 59 3.99 -2.64 -5.86
CA ALA A 59 2.96 -2.91 -6.86
C ALA A 59 1.54 -2.61 -6.34
N ALA A 60 1.25 -2.97 -5.08
CA ALA A 60 -0.05 -2.73 -4.44
C ALA A 60 -0.34 -1.22 -4.25
N VAL A 61 0.66 -0.45 -3.83
CA VAL A 61 0.57 1.03 -3.72
C VAL A 61 0.27 1.63 -5.09
N ARG A 62 1.03 1.24 -6.11
CA ARG A 62 0.86 1.75 -7.48
C ARG A 62 -0.53 1.43 -8.01
N GLN A 63 -1.02 0.21 -7.81
CA GLN A 63 -2.36 -0.19 -8.26
C GLN A 63 -3.45 0.62 -7.56
N SER A 64 -3.34 0.82 -6.24
CA SER A 64 -4.30 1.64 -5.49
C SER A 64 -4.33 3.09 -6.00
N GLY A 65 -3.19 3.66 -6.39
CA GLY A 65 -3.14 4.99 -7.01
C GLY A 65 -3.88 5.05 -8.36
N PHE A 66 -3.72 4.03 -9.20
CA PHE A 66 -4.45 3.96 -10.47
C PHE A 66 -5.96 3.80 -10.27
N ASP A 67 -6.37 2.93 -9.35
CA ASP A 67 -7.78 2.68 -9.07
C ASP A 67 -8.47 3.94 -8.52
N LEU A 68 -7.79 4.69 -7.64
CA LEU A 68 -8.28 5.99 -7.15
C LEU A 68 -8.41 7.02 -8.27
N THR A 69 -7.41 7.13 -9.14
CA THR A 69 -7.44 8.04 -10.28
C THR A 69 -8.62 7.71 -11.19
N ALA A 70 -8.80 6.44 -11.53
CA ALA A 70 -9.90 5.97 -12.36
C ALA A 70 -11.27 6.23 -11.70
N ALA A 71 -11.38 6.06 -10.39
CA ALA A 71 -12.60 6.34 -9.64
C ALA A 71 -12.97 7.84 -9.69
N VAL A 72 -11.99 8.73 -9.52
CA VAL A 72 -12.19 10.19 -9.64
C VAL A 72 -12.59 10.56 -11.07
N GLU A 73 -11.90 10.06 -12.08
CA GLU A 73 -12.23 10.32 -13.49
C GLU A 73 -13.65 9.88 -13.84
N LYS A 74 -14.09 8.72 -13.32
CA LYS A 74 -15.45 8.22 -13.51
C LYS A 74 -16.49 9.12 -12.84
N GLU A 75 -16.19 9.67 -11.68
CA GLU A 75 -17.08 10.60 -10.97
C GLU A 75 -17.16 11.95 -11.69
N SER A 76 -16.04 12.51 -12.16
CA SER A 76 -16.00 13.80 -12.86
C SER A 76 -16.69 13.82 -14.23
N ARG A 77 -16.98 12.64 -14.80
CA ARG A 77 -17.70 12.50 -16.09
C ARG A 77 -19.21 12.29 -15.94
N LYS A 78 -19.73 12.21 -14.71
CA LYS A 78 -21.18 12.13 -14.41
C LYS A 78 -21.80 13.52 -14.31
#